data_AF-A0A847GPZ6-F1
#
_entry.id   AF-A0A847GPZ6-F1
#
_cell.length_a   1.000
_cell.length_b   1.000
_cell.length_c   1.000
_cell.angle_alpha   90.00
_cell.angle_beta   90.00
_cell.angle_gamma   90.00
#
_symmetry.space_group_name_H-M   'P 1'
#
loop_
_entity.id
_entity.type
_entity.pdbx_description
1 polymer ?
#
loop_
_entity_poly.entity_id
_entity_poly.type
_entity_poly.pdbx_seq_one_letter_code
_entity_poly.pdbx_strand_id
1 'polypeptide(L)'
;MRGFCPDRFGFADAARRRSAAPRGVTLLEVLFSIGIVAVGLLGVLIIVPLAGLRATQGAIADGADRLGRNAIRMFDTYQLRRQDAWAQLYPGSLNYYPYPETVQTGLQPSSWPSPYWPNQAMPWQCGFCIDPIYLAANTTNPATPGIQRFPYFAPSNLPTPGTPWMLRVSLRTRPGAIDTSTTPNPVPAMTYSQAEQLFLGGDDLVFQLPTDRTLPPEQKFDSGGLKRQWEGKFSWIATVVPKRGYSSDTYLLSIVVFHRRDLALDAERMVNFNSNGYNGGDVVLQAAAADDLKMKEGEWLMLAGTDDDVTPYRYYFQWYRIQTADAGPREESSGVWQRDLTLFGADWPGQDWETPPPPIDVCKAVWMPGVVAVYEKTIRLENSSLWTGL
;
A
#
# COMPACT_ATOMS: atom_id res chain seq x y z
N MET A 1 -55.26 72.95 14.16
CA MET A 1 -54.85 73.70 15.37
C MET A 1 -53.33 73.72 15.42
N ARG A 2 -52.74 74.93 15.38
CA ARG A 2 -51.41 75.38 15.89
C ARG A 2 -50.16 74.61 15.43
N GLY A 3 -49.12 75.20 14.85
CA GLY A 3 -48.71 76.57 14.49
C GLY A 3 -47.25 76.47 13.99
N PHE A 4 -46.89 76.99 12.81
CA PHE A 4 -46.30 78.32 12.56
C PHE A 4 -45.38 78.83 13.69
N CYS A 5 -44.05 78.77 13.54
CA CYS A 5 -43.18 79.89 13.12
C CYS A 5 -41.67 79.51 13.26
N PRO A 6 -40.75 80.15 12.50
CA PRO A 6 -39.33 79.82 12.41
C PRO A 6 -38.40 80.86 13.09
N ASP A 7 -37.22 80.43 13.54
CA ASP A 7 -36.06 81.30 13.83
C ASP A 7 -34.82 80.62 13.21
N ARG A 8 -34.12 81.16 12.20
CA ARG A 8 -33.36 82.43 12.11
C ARG A 8 -32.36 82.63 13.26
N PHE A 9 -31.23 81.93 13.17
CA PHE A 9 -29.94 82.52 13.54
C PHE A 9 -28.92 82.22 12.44
N GLY A 10 -28.68 83.23 11.62
CA GLY A 10 -27.46 83.31 10.82
C GLY A 10 -26.33 83.72 11.74
N PHE A 11 -25.30 82.89 11.81
CA PHE A 11 -23.94 83.37 11.92
C PHE A 11 -23.18 82.85 10.70
N ALA A 12 -22.86 83.80 9.83
CA ALA A 12 -21.87 83.63 8.80
C ALA A 12 -20.54 83.29 9.49
N ASP A 13 -20.16 82.02 9.47
CA ASP A 13 -18.76 81.66 9.72
C ASP A 13 -18.09 81.44 8.37
N ALA A 14 -17.21 82.37 8.07
CA ALA A 14 -16.55 82.54 6.81
C ALA A 14 -15.83 81.23 6.44
N ALA A 15 -16.10 80.78 5.23
CA ALA A 15 -15.47 79.65 4.57
C ALA A 15 -13.93 79.75 4.67
N ARG A 16 -13.34 79.09 5.65
CA ARG A 16 -11.92 78.73 5.62
C ARG A 16 -11.79 77.44 4.80
N ARG A 17 -12.02 77.57 3.49
CA ARG A 17 -11.48 76.62 2.51
C ARG A 17 -9.97 76.69 2.62
N ARG A 18 -9.40 75.91 3.55
CA ARG A 18 -7.99 75.50 3.46
C ARG A 18 -7.91 74.72 2.17
N SER A 19 -7.34 75.36 1.15
CA SER A 19 -6.80 74.69 -0.02
C SER A 19 -5.90 73.57 0.48
N ALA A 20 -6.43 72.35 0.50
CA ALA A 20 -5.65 71.15 0.69
C ALA A 20 -4.70 71.10 -0.50
N ALA A 21 -3.50 71.63 -0.31
CA ALA A 21 -2.43 71.49 -1.28
C ALA A 21 -2.32 69.99 -1.63
N PRO A 22 -2.28 69.62 -2.92
CA PRO A 22 -2.10 68.23 -3.30
C PRO A 22 -0.79 67.75 -2.68
N ARG A 23 -0.90 66.87 -1.68
CA ARG A 23 0.27 66.21 -1.09
C ARG A 23 0.85 65.33 -2.18
N GLY A 24 2.00 65.72 -2.71
CA GLY A 24 2.74 64.89 -3.66
C GLY A 24 3.07 63.55 -3.00
N VAL A 25 2.65 62.44 -3.64
CA VAL A 25 3.06 61.09 -3.25
C VAL A 25 4.57 61.02 -3.38
N THR A 26 5.27 60.64 -2.32
CA THR A 26 6.73 60.60 -2.37
C THR A 26 7.20 59.36 -3.14
N LEU A 27 8.29 59.47 -3.89
CA LEU A 27 8.86 58.35 -4.64
C LEU A 27 9.21 57.16 -3.71
N LEU A 28 9.56 57.44 -2.45
CA LEU A 28 9.81 56.44 -1.42
C LEU A 28 8.54 55.64 -1.07
N GLU A 29 7.38 56.30 -1.02
CA GLU A 29 6.08 55.69 -0.71
C GLU A 29 5.61 54.75 -1.84
N VAL A 30 5.88 55.13 -3.10
CA VAL A 30 5.62 54.26 -4.27
C VAL A 30 6.55 53.04 -4.28
N LEU A 31 7.85 53.23 -4.02
CA LEU A 31 8.81 52.13 -3.95
C LEU A 31 8.48 51.16 -2.82
N PHE A 32 8.09 51.67 -1.65
CA PHE A 32 7.68 50.82 -0.54
C PHE A 32 6.40 50.05 -0.87
N SER A 33 5.44 50.68 -1.53
CA SER A 33 4.22 50.03 -2.00
C SER A 33 4.50 48.90 -2.99
N ILE A 34 5.37 49.15 -3.99
CA ILE A 34 5.78 48.12 -4.96
C ILE A 34 6.55 47.00 -4.24
N GLY A 35 7.42 47.32 -3.29
CA GLY A 35 8.15 46.34 -2.49
C GLY A 35 7.22 45.41 -1.70
N ILE A 36 6.21 45.97 -1.01
CA ILE A 36 5.21 45.17 -0.28
C ILE A 36 4.41 44.30 -1.25
N VAL A 37 3.97 44.85 -2.38
CA VAL A 37 3.21 44.09 -3.39
C VAL A 37 4.06 42.95 -3.96
N ALA A 38 5.34 43.18 -4.27
CA ALA A 38 6.23 42.17 -4.80
C ALA A 38 6.46 41.01 -3.80
N VAL A 39 6.70 41.33 -2.52
CA VAL A 39 6.84 40.31 -1.47
C VAL A 39 5.53 39.55 -1.23
N GLY A 40 4.39 40.24 -1.23
CA GLY A 40 3.07 39.63 -1.10
C GLY A 40 2.75 38.67 -2.24
N LEU A 41 3.03 39.07 -3.49
CA LEU A 41 2.84 38.21 -4.66
C LEU A 41 3.78 37.00 -4.64
N LEU A 42 5.05 37.18 -4.25
CA LEU A 42 6.00 36.07 -4.10
C LEU A 42 5.52 35.06 -3.03
N GLY A 43 4.98 35.54 -1.91
CA GLY A 43 4.41 34.69 -0.88
C GLY A 43 3.23 33.85 -1.38
N VAL A 44 2.30 34.46 -2.11
CA VAL A 44 1.15 33.74 -2.71
C VAL A 44 1.61 32.70 -3.73
N LEU A 45 2.62 33.03 -4.55
CA LEU A 45 3.17 32.10 -5.55
C LEU A 45 3.77 30.83 -4.92
N ILE A 46 4.35 30.92 -3.72
CA ILE A 46 4.92 29.76 -3.01
C ILE A 46 3.83 28.96 -2.29
N ILE A 47 2.84 29.63 -1.69
CA ILE A 47 1.82 28.98 -0.87
C ILE A 47 0.83 28.16 -1.71
N VAL A 48 0.42 28.65 -2.88
CA VAL A 48 -0.63 27.99 -3.69
C VAL A 48 -0.24 26.56 -4.12
N PRO A 49 0.95 26.31 -4.69
CA PRO A 49 1.37 24.94 -5.03
C PRO A 49 1.53 24.04 -3.81
N LEU A 50 2.05 24.58 -2.71
CA LEU A 50 2.22 23.84 -1.46
C LEU A 50 0.86 23.41 -0.88
N ALA A 51 -0.13 24.31 -0.89
CA ALA A 51 -1.50 24.01 -0.47
C ALA A 51 -2.13 22.92 -1.35
N GLY A 52 -1.90 22.97 -2.67
CA GLY A 52 -2.34 21.93 -3.60
C GLY A 52 -1.71 20.56 -3.32
N LEU A 53 -0.41 20.52 -3.04
CA LEU A 53 0.30 19.29 -2.64
C LEU A 53 -0.28 18.71 -1.35
N ARG A 54 -0.46 19.56 -0.31
CA ARG A 54 -1.00 19.14 0.99
C ARG A 54 -2.45 18.67 0.88
N ALA A 55 -3.28 19.34 0.09
CA ALA A 55 -4.65 18.92 -0.18
C ALA A 55 -4.70 17.56 -0.88
N THR A 56 -3.81 17.33 -1.86
CA THR A 56 -3.70 16.05 -2.56
C THR A 56 -3.24 14.94 -1.61
N GLN A 57 -2.23 15.20 -0.76
CA GLN A 57 -1.79 14.26 0.26
C GLN A 57 -2.90 13.93 1.26
N GLY A 58 -3.68 14.93 1.68
CA GLY A 58 -4.85 14.75 2.55
C GLY A 58 -5.92 13.87 1.89
N ALA A 59 -6.26 14.12 0.63
CA ALA A 59 -7.21 13.29 -0.12
C ALA A 59 -6.72 11.84 -0.29
N ILE A 60 -5.41 11.64 -0.50
CA ILE A 60 -4.80 10.30 -0.57
C ILE A 60 -4.91 9.59 0.77
N ALA A 61 -4.57 10.27 1.87
CA ALA A 61 -4.67 9.72 3.22
C ALA A 61 -6.11 9.33 3.57
N ASP A 62 -7.09 10.21 3.29
CA ASP A 62 -8.51 9.95 3.52
C ASP A 62 -9.03 8.77 2.70
N GLY A 63 -8.64 8.69 1.42
CA GLY A 63 -8.99 7.60 0.52
C GLY A 63 -8.43 6.26 0.99
N ALA A 64 -7.14 6.25 1.36
CA ALA A 64 -6.47 5.07 1.90
C ALA A 64 -7.12 4.58 3.20
N ASP A 65 -7.54 5.50 4.07
CA ASP A 65 -8.14 5.20 5.37
C ASP A 65 -9.57 4.68 5.29
N ARG A 66 -10.35 5.18 4.32
CA ARG A 66 -11.65 4.58 3.99
C ARG A 66 -11.48 3.17 3.41
N LEU A 67 -10.60 3.00 2.43
CA LEU A 67 -10.38 1.70 1.79
C LEU A 67 -9.81 0.68 2.77
N GLY A 68 -8.80 1.02 3.57
CA GLY A 68 -8.16 0.10 4.51
C GLY A 68 -9.12 -0.45 5.55
N ARG A 69 -9.95 0.42 6.16
CA ARG A 69 -11.00 -0.03 7.10
C ARG A 69 -12.07 -0.88 6.42
N ASN A 70 -12.46 -0.55 5.19
CA ASN A 70 -13.40 -1.35 4.43
C ASN A 70 -12.79 -2.73 4.08
N ALA A 71 -11.53 -2.76 3.65
CA ALA A 71 -10.80 -3.97 3.30
C ALA A 71 -10.68 -4.95 4.48
N ILE A 72 -10.45 -4.49 5.71
CA ILE A 72 -10.52 -5.37 6.90
C ILE A 72 -11.91 -6.00 7.05
N ARG A 73 -12.97 -5.22 6.85
CA ARG A 73 -14.35 -5.74 6.94
C ARG A 73 -14.66 -6.70 5.80
N MET A 74 -14.20 -6.41 4.59
CA MET A 74 -14.34 -7.28 3.43
C MET A 74 -13.59 -8.59 3.67
N PHE A 75 -12.38 -8.53 4.21
CA PHE A 75 -11.60 -9.72 4.56
C PHE A 75 -12.38 -10.67 5.47
N ASP A 76 -13.06 -10.13 6.47
CA ASP A 76 -13.91 -10.89 7.39
C ASP A 76 -15.23 -11.35 6.72
N THR A 77 -15.90 -10.47 5.97
CA THR A 77 -17.22 -10.71 5.34
C THR A 77 -17.16 -11.76 4.23
N TYR A 78 -16.12 -11.71 3.40
CA TYR A 78 -15.89 -12.68 2.33
C TYR A 78 -15.20 -13.95 2.83
N GLN A 79 -15.01 -14.08 4.15
CA GLN A 79 -14.38 -15.23 4.80
C GLN A 79 -12.98 -15.53 4.23
N LEU A 80 -12.20 -14.48 3.95
CA LEU A 80 -10.83 -14.63 3.40
C LEU A 80 -9.86 -15.27 4.39
N ARG A 81 -10.29 -15.44 5.65
CA ARG A 81 -9.60 -16.22 6.70
C ARG A 81 -9.62 -17.73 6.43
N ARG A 82 -10.59 -18.21 5.65
CA ARG A 82 -10.71 -19.64 5.39
C ARG A 82 -9.74 -20.04 4.29
N GLN A 83 -8.88 -20.98 4.62
CA GLN A 83 -7.87 -21.47 3.69
C GLN A 83 -8.52 -22.16 2.47
N ASP A 84 -9.68 -22.81 2.64
CA ASP A 84 -10.41 -23.49 1.56
C ASP A 84 -10.95 -22.56 0.46
N ALA A 85 -10.99 -21.24 0.74
CA ALA A 85 -11.33 -20.21 -0.23
C ALA A 85 -10.12 -19.79 -1.09
N TRP A 86 -8.90 -20.19 -0.73
CA TRP A 86 -7.68 -19.81 -1.43
C TRP A 86 -7.40 -20.73 -2.61
N ALA A 87 -6.81 -20.15 -3.64
CA ALA A 87 -6.38 -20.84 -4.85
C ALA A 87 -4.90 -20.54 -5.08
N GLN A 88 -4.05 -21.56 -5.06
CA GLN A 88 -2.62 -21.43 -5.35
C GLN A 88 -2.36 -21.65 -6.84
N LEU A 89 -1.48 -20.84 -7.44
CA LEU A 89 -1.07 -21.00 -8.83
C LEU A 89 0.09 -22.02 -8.92
N TYR A 90 -0.05 -23.02 -9.79
CA TYR A 90 1.00 -24.00 -10.01
C TYR A 90 2.03 -23.52 -11.04
N PRO A 91 3.33 -23.55 -10.70
CA PRO A 91 4.39 -23.16 -11.63
C PRO A 91 4.49 -24.17 -12.77
N GLY A 92 4.21 -23.71 -13.99
CA GLY A 92 4.41 -24.47 -15.22
C GLY A 92 3.13 -24.91 -15.94
N SER A 93 1.97 -24.93 -15.28
CA SER A 93 0.68 -25.25 -15.93
C SER A 93 -0.26 -24.05 -16.01
N LEU A 94 0.03 -22.96 -15.29
CA LEU A 94 -0.89 -21.82 -15.05
C LEU A 94 -2.25 -22.23 -14.43
N ASN A 95 -2.39 -23.47 -14.01
CA ASN A 95 -3.60 -23.94 -13.35
C ASN A 95 -3.56 -23.54 -11.88
N TYR A 96 -4.74 -23.26 -11.35
CA TYR A 96 -4.93 -23.03 -9.94
C TYR A 96 -5.38 -24.30 -9.23
N TYR A 97 -4.88 -24.53 -8.03
CA TYR A 97 -5.24 -25.66 -7.18
C TYR A 97 -5.77 -25.16 -5.84
N PRO A 98 -6.65 -25.92 -5.16
CA PRO A 98 -7.13 -25.53 -3.84
C PRO A 98 -5.97 -25.50 -2.84
N TYR A 99 -6.01 -24.57 -1.89
CA TYR A 99 -5.06 -24.50 -0.78
C TYR A 99 -5.76 -24.88 0.55
N PRO A 100 -5.08 -25.58 1.49
CA PRO A 100 -3.85 -26.34 1.24
C PRO A 100 -4.15 -27.48 0.25
N GLU A 101 -3.19 -27.76 -0.64
CA GLU A 101 -3.30 -28.92 -1.52
C GLU A 101 -3.27 -30.18 -0.65
N THR A 102 -4.30 -31.02 -0.71
CA THR A 102 -4.31 -32.31 -0.05
C THR A 102 -3.27 -33.20 -0.73
N VAL A 103 -2.06 -33.19 -0.19
CA VAL A 103 -0.91 -33.98 -0.64
C VAL A 103 -1.24 -35.47 -0.56
N GLN A 104 -1.70 -36.06 -1.67
CA GLN A 104 -1.77 -37.52 -1.81
C GLN A 104 -1.20 -38.06 -3.11
N THR A 105 -0.97 -37.23 -4.13
CA THR A 105 -0.34 -37.70 -5.37
C THR A 105 1.09 -37.21 -5.42
N GLY A 106 2.08 -38.11 -5.39
CA GLY A 106 3.52 -37.83 -5.48
C GLY A 106 4.01 -37.12 -6.75
N LEU A 107 3.17 -36.30 -7.38
CA LEU A 107 3.43 -35.36 -8.46
C LEU A 107 3.82 -33.99 -7.89
N GLN A 108 4.65 -33.96 -6.83
CA GLN A 108 5.25 -32.68 -6.44
C GLN A 108 6.33 -32.32 -7.46
N PRO A 109 6.24 -31.16 -8.12
CA PRO A 109 7.30 -30.74 -9.01
C PRO A 109 8.56 -30.47 -8.20
N SER A 110 9.65 -31.14 -8.58
CA SER A 110 10.99 -30.99 -8.02
C SER A 110 11.63 -29.61 -8.21
N SER A 111 10.87 -28.61 -8.69
CA SER A 111 11.34 -27.28 -9.07
C SER A 111 10.98 -26.16 -8.08
N TRP A 112 10.28 -26.47 -6.98
CA TRP A 112 10.20 -25.51 -5.86
C TRP A 112 11.51 -25.59 -5.06
N PRO A 113 12.29 -24.49 -4.98
CA PRO A 113 13.44 -24.49 -4.08
C PRO A 113 12.96 -24.72 -2.64
N SER A 114 13.60 -25.70 -1.99
CA SER A 114 13.57 -25.91 -0.54
C SER A 114 13.65 -24.56 0.18
N PRO A 115 12.77 -24.27 1.15
CA PRO A 115 12.23 -25.22 2.12
C PRO A 115 10.71 -25.47 2.01
N TYR A 116 10.04 -25.01 0.95
CA TYR A 116 8.61 -25.29 0.78
C TYR A 116 8.44 -26.74 0.32
N TRP A 117 8.43 -27.65 1.31
CA TRP A 117 8.07 -29.05 1.15
C TRP A 117 6.60 -29.19 1.56
N PRO A 118 5.61 -29.11 0.63
CA PRO A 118 4.20 -29.19 1.00
C PRO A 118 3.83 -30.55 1.62
N ASN A 119 4.70 -31.57 1.47
CA ASN A 119 4.50 -32.91 2.00
C ASN A 119 4.76 -33.05 3.51
N GLN A 120 5.29 -32.01 4.17
CA GLN A 120 5.34 -31.94 5.64
C GLN A 120 4.33 -30.89 6.09
N ALA A 121 3.49 -31.27 7.04
CA ALA A 121 2.31 -30.53 7.52
C ALA A 121 2.64 -29.20 8.24
N MET A 122 3.32 -28.26 7.56
CA MET A 122 3.58 -26.91 8.06
C MET A 122 2.88 -25.79 7.25
N PRO A 123 1.58 -25.89 6.88
CA PRO A 123 0.84 -24.71 6.45
C PRO A 123 0.69 -23.66 7.59
N TRP A 124 0.92 -24.09 8.83
CA TRP A 124 0.66 -23.32 10.06
C TRP A 124 1.77 -22.33 10.47
N GLN A 125 2.84 -22.19 9.68
CA GLN A 125 4.00 -21.37 10.05
C GLN A 125 4.58 -20.56 8.88
N CYS A 126 3.86 -20.47 7.76
CA CYS A 126 4.28 -19.66 6.61
C CYS A 126 3.48 -18.37 6.51
N GLY A 127 4.12 -17.33 5.97
CA GLY A 127 3.44 -16.12 5.53
C GLY A 127 2.78 -16.29 4.17
N PHE A 128 1.61 -15.66 3.99
CA PHE A 128 0.86 -15.65 2.73
C PHE A 128 0.60 -14.23 2.26
N CYS A 129 0.58 -14.04 0.95
CA CYS A 129 0.12 -12.81 0.30
C CYS A 129 -1.14 -13.11 -0.53
N ILE A 130 -2.28 -12.55 -0.16
CA ILE A 130 -3.53 -12.66 -0.92
C ILE A 130 -3.57 -11.48 -1.89
N ASP A 131 -3.39 -11.78 -3.17
CA ASP A 131 -3.27 -10.78 -4.23
C ASP A 131 -3.83 -11.27 -5.57
N PRO A 132 -5.16 -11.37 -5.70
CA PRO A 132 -5.80 -11.90 -6.91
C PRO A 132 -5.62 -10.99 -8.13
N ILE A 133 -5.53 -9.65 -7.93
CA ILE A 133 -5.36 -8.69 -9.03
C ILE A 133 -4.03 -8.94 -9.74
N TYR A 134 -2.91 -9.01 -9.00
CA TYR A 134 -1.60 -9.20 -9.60
C TYR A 134 -1.49 -10.55 -10.30
N LEU A 135 -2.00 -11.62 -9.66
CA LEU A 135 -2.00 -12.95 -10.26
C LEU A 135 -2.79 -12.93 -11.57
N ALA A 136 -4.04 -12.47 -11.55
CA ALA A 136 -4.89 -12.46 -12.74
C ALA A 136 -4.37 -11.56 -13.87
N ALA A 137 -3.67 -10.46 -13.54
CA ALA A 137 -3.03 -9.60 -14.53
C ALA A 137 -1.85 -10.28 -15.23
N ASN A 138 -1.12 -11.13 -14.52
CA ASN A 138 0.14 -11.71 -14.98
C ASN A 138 0.06 -13.20 -15.39
N THR A 139 -1.08 -13.88 -15.17
CA THR A 139 -1.28 -15.30 -15.51
C THR A 139 -1.52 -15.57 -17.00
N THR A 140 -1.53 -14.56 -17.85
CA THR A 140 -1.77 -14.72 -19.30
C THR A 140 -0.58 -15.32 -20.04
N ASN A 141 0.62 -15.32 -19.43
CA ASN A 141 1.84 -15.82 -20.04
C ASN A 141 2.42 -17.01 -19.24
N PRO A 142 2.41 -18.23 -19.80
CA PRO A 142 3.00 -19.41 -19.13
C PRO A 142 4.51 -19.29 -18.93
N ALA A 143 5.16 -18.36 -19.65
CA ALA A 143 6.56 -18.03 -19.52
C ALA A 143 6.87 -17.02 -18.40
N THR A 144 5.92 -16.71 -17.50
CA THR A 144 6.19 -15.92 -16.29
C THR A 144 6.27 -16.75 -15.00
N PRO A 145 7.22 -17.72 -14.87
CA PRO A 145 7.48 -18.36 -13.59
C PRO A 145 7.78 -17.32 -12.49
N GLY A 146 7.28 -17.56 -11.28
CA GLY A 146 7.63 -16.77 -10.09
C GLY A 146 6.54 -15.83 -9.59
N ILE A 147 5.47 -15.59 -10.36
CA ILE A 147 4.33 -14.74 -9.93
C ILE A 147 3.55 -15.29 -8.74
N GLN A 148 3.69 -16.59 -8.46
CA GLN A 148 3.13 -17.24 -7.28
C GLN A 148 3.91 -16.93 -5.99
N ARG A 149 4.98 -16.14 -6.06
CA ARG A 149 5.78 -15.70 -4.91
C ARG A 149 5.58 -14.21 -4.68
N PHE A 150 5.69 -13.79 -3.43
CA PHE A 150 5.75 -12.40 -3.03
C PHE A 150 6.97 -12.18 -2.11
N PRO A 151 7.89 -11.26 -2.43
CA PRO A 151 7.95 -10.49 -3.67
C PRO A 151 8.13 -11.40 -4.90
N TYR A 152 7.89 -10.85 -6.10
CA TYR A 152 8.13 -11.53 -7.36
C TYR A 152 9.61 -11.83 -7.55
N PHE A 153 9.89 -13.04 -8.07
CA PHE A 153 11.22 -13.46 -8.48
C PHE A 153 11.19 -13.86 -9.94
N ALA A 154 12.01 -13.18 -10.76
CA ALA A 154 12.15 -13.56 -12.15
C ALA A 154 12.69 -15.00 -12.27
N PRO A 155 12.35 -15.74 -13.34
CA PRO A 155 12.83 -17.11 -13.55
C PRO A 155 14.35 -17.24 -13.60
N SER A 156 15.04 -16.19 -14.08
CA SER A 156 16.50 -16.13 -14.12
C SER A 156 17.13 -15.90 -12.75
N ASN A 157 16.35 -15.41 -11.78
CA ASN A 157 16.78 -14.97 -10.45
C ASN A 157 15.97 -15.71 -9.39
N LEU A 158 15.98 -17.04 -9.43
CA LEU A 158 15.32 -17.84 -8.41
C LEU A 158 15.91 -17.53 -7.03
N PRO A 159 15.07 -17.45 -5.98
CA PRO A 159 15.55 -17.23 -4.62
C PRO A 159 16.52 -18.36 -4.23
N THR A 160 17.69 -17.99 -3.74
CA THR A 160 18.60 -18.96 -3.11
C THR A 160 17.96 -19.47 -1.81
N PRO A 161 18.31 -20.69 -1.34
CA PRO A 161 17.89 -21.15 -0.02
C PRO A 161 18.15 -20.08 1.04
N GLY A 162 17.17 -19.86 1.93
CA GLY A 162 17.22 -18.82 2.96
C GLY A 162 16.70 -17.44 2.53
N THR A 163 16.46 -17.18 1.24
CA THR A 163 15.82 -15.93 0.80
C THR A 163 14.33 -15.94 1.22
N PRO A 164 13.85 -14.95 1.98
CA PRO A 164 12.48 -14.94 2.47
C PRO A 164 11.49 -14.55 1.36
N TRP A 165 10.39 -15.31 1.26
CA TRP A 165 9.25 -15.01 0.39
C TRP A 165 7.95 -15.60 0.97
N MET A 166 6.81 -15.04 0.56
CA MET A 166 5.46 -15.52 0.87
C MET A 166 4.83 -16.19 -0.33
N LEU A 167 4.04 -17.24 -0.09
CA LEU A 167 3.19 -17.80 -1.13
C LEU A 167 2.12 -16.77 -1.50
N ARG A 168 2.07 -16.39 -2.78
CA ARG A 168 1.02 -15.53 -3.32
C ARG A 168 -0.16 -16.39 -3.74
N VAL A 169 -1.33 -16.12 -3.18
CA VAL A 169 -2.56 -16.87 -3.46
C VAL A 169 -3.62 -15.97 -4.08
N SER A 170 -4.44 -16.56 -4.95
CA SER A 170 -5.70 -15.98 -5.41
C SER A 170 -6.85 -16.52 -4.57
N LEU A 171 -8.07 -16.10 -4.87
CA LEU A 171 -9.29 -16.63 -4.29
C LEU A 171 -10.03 -17.49 -5.29
N ARG A 172 -10.82 -18.43 -4.82
CA ARG A 172 -11.70 -19.24 -5.66
C ARG A 172 -12.91 -18.42 -6.09
N THR A 173 -13.40 -18.66 -7.31
CA THR A 173 -14.63 -18.01 -7.81
C THR A 173 -15.89 -18.39 -7.02
N ARG A 174 -15.83 -19.50 -6.27
CA ARG A 174 -16.91 -20.03 -5.46
C ARG A 174 -16.37 -20.40 -4.07
N PRO A 175 -16.64 -19.58 -3.03
CA PRO A 175 -16.26 -19.90 -1.66
C PRO A 175 -16.89 -21.23 -1.20
N GLY A 176 -16.15 -22.04 -0.45
CA GLY A 176 -16.67 -23.24 0.22
C GLY A 176 -16.89 -24.48 -0.66
N ALA A 177 -16.46 -24.48 -1.93
CA ALA A 177 -16.51 -25.68 -2.75
C ALA A 177 -15.44 -26.68 -2.29
N ILE A 178 -15.70 -27.52 -1.29
CA ILE A 178 -14.76 -28.59 -0.91
C ILE A 178 -14.57 -29.49 -2.13
N ASP A 179 -13.35 -29.55 -2.65
CA ASP A 179 -13.04 -30.51 -3.70
C ASP A 179 -12.95 -31.89 -3.02
N THR A 180 -13.99 -32.69 -3.19
CA THR A 180 -14.02 -34.08 -2.67
C THR A 180 -13.24 -35.04 -3.57
N SER A 181 -12.66 -34.53 -4.66
CA SER A 181 -11.80 -35.28 -5.56
C SER A 181 -10.52 -35.73 -4.85
N THR A 182 -10.22 -37.02 -4.93
CA THR A 182 -8.93 -37.58 -4.49
C THR A 182 -7.79 -37.26 -5.46
N THR A 183 -8.09 -36.70 -6.65
CA THR A 183 -7.11 -36.21 -7.62
C THR A 183 -7.05 -34.68 -7.59
N PRO A 184 -5.86 -34.04 -7.58
CA PRO A 184 -5.74 -32.59 -7.62
C PRO A 184 -6.35 -32.06 -8.93
N ASN A 185 -7.56 -31.53 -8.87
CA ASN A 185 -8.21 -30.93 -10.02
C ASN A 185 -7.98 -29.43 -10.02
N PRO A 186 -7.67 -28.82 -11.18
CA PRO A 186 -7.65 -27.39 -11.30
C PRO A 186 -8.97 -26.77 -10.82
N VAL A 187 -8.88 -25.77 -9.95
CA VAL A 187 -10.03 -25.01 -9.45
C VAL A 187 -10.10 -23.65 -10.15
N PRO A 188 -11.30 -23.12 -10.43
CA PRO A 188 -11.41 -21.78 -10.98
C PRO A 188 -11.02 -20.72 -9.93
N ALA A 189 -9.95 -19.98 -10.21
CA ALA A 189 -9.55 -18.80 -9.45
C ALA A 189 -10.24 -17.53 -9.96
N MET A 190 -10.25 -16.50 -9.12
CA MET A 190 -10.83 -15.21 -9.36
C MET A 190 -10.27 -14.60 -10.65
N THR A 191 -11.14 -14.20 -11.57
CA THR A 191 -10.74 -13.48 -12.79
C THR A 191 -10.29 -12.06 -12.44
N TYR A 192 -9.57 -11.41 -13.36
CA TYR A 192 -9.16 -10.02 -13.17
C TYR A 192 -10.35 -9.09 -12.86
N SER A 193 -11.45 -9.22 -13.60
CA SER A 193 -12.68 -8.44 -13.38
C SER A 193 -13.36 -8.72 -12.03
N GLN A 194 -13.29 -9.94 -11.50
CA GLN A 194 -13.78 -10.26 -10.16
C GLN A 194 -12.86 -9.70 -9.09
N ALA A 195 -11.54 -9.77 -9.31
CA ALA A 195 -10.54 -9.24 -8.40
C ALA A 195 -10.64 -7.71 -8.28
N GLU A 196 -10.85 -7.00 -9.39
CA GLU A 196 -11.07 -5.55 -9.39
C GLU A 196 -12.31 -5.13 -8.58
N GLN A 197 -13.35 -5.97 -8.53
CA GLN A 197 -14.55 -5.63 -7.75
C GLN A 197 -14.32 -5.69 -6.24
N LEU A 198 -13.36 -6.49 -5.78
CA LEU A 198 -13.14 -6.75 -4.35
C LEU A 198 -11.89 -6.05 -3.81
N PHE A 199 -10.81 -6.02 -4.60
CA PHE A 199 -9.50 -5.54 -4.18
C PHE A 199 -9.20 -4.10 -4.64
N LEU A 200 -10.15 -3.46 -5.33
CA LEU A 200 -10.02 -2.10 -5.85
C LEU A 200 -11.10 -1.21 -5.23
N GLY A 201 -10.70 0.00 -4.81
CA GLY A 201 -11.56 0.93 -4.09
C GLY A 201 -12.54 1.65 -5.01
N GLY A 202 -13.83 1.34 -4.89
CA GLY A 202 -14.91 1.92 -5.70
C GLY A 202 -15.42 3.32 -5.29
N ASP A 203 -14.85 3.92 -4.25
CA ASP A 203 -15.36 5.17 -3.65
C ASP A 203 -14.86 6.44 -4.36
N ASP A 204 -13.89 6.33 -5.28
CA ASP A 204 -13.36 7.45 -6.06
C ASP A 204 -14.19 7.69 -7.33
N LEU A 205 -15.40 8.21 -7.14
CA LEU A 205 -16.37 8.43 -8.21
C LEU A 205 -15.85 9.45 -9.24
N VAL A 206 -16.02 9.11 -10.51
CA VAL A 206 -15.67 10.01 -11.62
C VAL A 206 -16.84 10.93 -11.93
N PHE A 207 -16.59 12.24 -11.89
CA PHE A 207 -17.53 13.26 -12.30
C PHE A 207 -17.09 13.91 -13.61
N GLN A 208 -18.05 14.16 -14.48
CA GLN A 208 -17.86 14.97 -15.66
C GLN A 208 -18.18 16.43 -15.31
N LEU A 209 -17.19 17.32 -15.46
CA LEU A 209 -17.43 18.75 -15.35
C LEU A 209 -18.02 19.25 -16.67
N PRO A 210 -19.21 19.88 -16.67
CA PRO A 210 -19.77 20.49 -17.87
C PRO A 210 -18.84 21.57 -18.42
N THR A 211 -18.89 21.82 -19.73
CA THR A 211 -18.17 22.93 -20.36
C THR A 211 -18.60 24.28 -19.77
N ASP A 212 -19.87 24.38 -19.38
CA ASP A 212 -20.40 25.51 -18.62
C ASP A 212 -20.12 25.32 -17.12
N ARG A 213 -19.22 26.16 -16.56
CA ARG A 213 -18.83 26.12 -15.14
C ARG A 213 -19.93 26.57 -14.17
N THR A 214 -21.06 27.08 -14.67
CA THR A 214 -22.22 27.40 -13.83
C THR A 214 -23.08 26.17 -13.51
N LEU A 215 -22.90 25.08 -14.27
CA LEU A 215 -23.61 23.83 -14.06
C LEU A 215 -22.88 22.95 -13.04
N PRO A 216 -23.61 22.17 -12.23
CA PRO A 216 -23.02 21.24 -11.28
C PRO A 216 -22.31 20.07 -12.00
N PRO A 217 -21.30 19.44 -11.38
CA PRO A 217 -20.69 18.23 -11.92
C PRO A 217 -21.70 17.09 -12.06
N GLU A 218 -21.63 16.35 -13.17
CA GLU A 218 -22.49 15.20 -13.43
C GLU A 218 -21.77 13.88 -13.10
N GLN A 219 -22.46 12.97 -12.43
CA GLN A 219 -21.92 11.63 -12.16
C GLN A 219 -21.79 10.85 -13.47
N LYS A 220 -20.60 10.33 -13.75
CA LYS A 220 -20.41 9.46 -14.90
C LYS A 220 -20.86 8.04 -14.56
N PHE A 221 -21.64 7.44 -15.45
CA PHE A 221 -22.06 6.04 -15.38
C PHE A 221 -21.40 5.25 -16.51
N ASP A 222 -21.31 3.93 -16.33
CA ASP A 222 -20.88 3.02 -17.38
C ASP A 222 -21.87 3.04 -18.55
N SER A 223 -21.47 2.47 -19.69
CA SER A 223 -22.25 2.39 -20.94
C SER A 223 -23.68 1.86 -20.75
N GLY A 224 -23.92 1.02 -19.74
CA GLY A 224 -25.25 0.52 -19.39
C GLY A 224 -26.05 1.41 -18.42
N GLY A 225 -25.50 2.50 -17.90
CA GLY A 225 -26.15 3.39 -16.92
C GLY A 225 -26.34 2.80 -15.52
N LEU A 226 -26.06 1.51 -15.33
CA LEU A 226 -26.36 0.78 -14.08
C LEU A 226 -25.28 0.91 -13.01
N LYS A 227 -24.04 1.23 -13.39
CA LYS A 227 -22.89 1.31 -12.49
C LYS A 227 -22.26 2.69 -12.57
N ARG A 228 -22.02 3.31 -11.41
CA ARG A 228 -21.24 4.55 -11.34
C ARG A 228 -19.81 4.26 -11.75
N GLN A 229 -19.23 5.11 -12.60
CA GLN A 229 -17.81 5.05 -12.92
C GLN A 229 -16.99 5.61 -11.76
N TRP A 230 -15.83 5.02 -11.57
CA TRP A 230 -14.89 5.33 -10.51
C TRP A 230 -13.47 5.19 -11.10
N GLU A 231 -12.50 5.95 -10.60
CA GLU A 231 -11.16 6.02 -11.21
C GLU A 231 -10.29 4.83 -10.83
N GLY A 232 -10.57 4.21 -9.69
CA GLY A 232 -9.82 3.05 -9.23
C GLY A 232 -8.37 3.38 -8.90
N LYS A 233 -8.13 4.55 -8.32
CA LYS A 233 -6.80 4.91 -7.87
C LYS A 233 -6.31 4.05 -6.71
N PHE A 234 -7.18 3.44 -5.92
CA PHE A 234 -6.76 2.69 -4.74
C PHE A 234 -7.00 1.20 -4.90
N SER A 235 -6.02 0.38 -4.49
CA SER A 235 -6.18 -1.06 -4.38
C SER A 235 -5.54 -1.56 -3.09
N TRP A 236 -5.77 -2.81 -2.74
CA TRP A 236 -5.17 -3.39 -1.54
C TRP A 236 -4.76 -4.84 -1.75
N ILE A 237 -3.84 -5.31 -0.92
CA ILE A 237 -3.51 -6.74 -0.72
C ILE A 237 -3.57 -7.07 0.77
N ALA A 238 -3.63 -8.36 1.09
CA ALA A 238 -3.47 -8.83 2.46
C ALA A 238 -2.21 -9.67 2.59
N THR A 239 -1.33 -9.31 3.52
CA THR A 239 -0.26 -10.20 3.97
C THR A 239 -0.64 -10.81 5.31
N VAL A 240 -0.47 -12.12 5.47
CA VAL A 240 -0.87 -12.87 6.66
C VAL A 240 0.34 -13.62 7.18
N VAL A 241 0.87 -13.23 8.34
CA VAL A 241 2.16 -13.70 8.87
C VAL A 241 1.93 -14.36 10.24
N PRO A 242 2.47 -15.55 10.52
CA PRO A 242 2.31 -16.19 11.83
C PRO A 242 2.86 -15.31 12.96
N LYS A 243 2.15 -15.21 14.08
CA LYS A 243 2.62 -14.44 15.23
C LYS A 243 3.55 -15.30 16.11
N ARG A 244 4.80 -14.86 16.29
CA ARG A 244 5.80 -15.56 17.13
C ARG A 244 5.33 -15.70 18.58
N GLY A 245 5.47 -16.90 19.15
CA GLY A 245 5.11 -17.18 20.56
C GLY A 245 3.62 -17.43 20.83
N TYR A 246 2.78 -17.48 19.80
CA TYR A 246 1.34 -17.78 19.93
C TYR A 246 1.01 -19.16 19.35
N SER A 247 -0.25 -19.59 19.54
CA SER A 247 -0.77 -20.81 18.91
C SER A 247 -0.57 -20.76 17.40
N SER A 248 -0.40 -21.93 16.78
CA SER A 248 -0.14 -22.11 15.34
C SER A 248 -1.25 -21.59 14.41
N ASP A 249 -2.34 -21.08 14.97
CA ASP A 249 -3.47 -20.51 14.26
C ASP A 249 -3.56 -18.99 14.37
N THR A 250 -2.66 -18.33 15.12
CA THR A 250 -2.68 -16.88 15.32
C THR A 250 -1.74 -16.18 14.34
N TYR A 251 -2.29 -15.25 13.57
CA TYR A 251 -1.58 -14.53 12.52
C TYR A 251 -1.74 -13.02 12.67
N LEU A 252 -0.73 -12.28 12.25
CA LEU A 252 -0.82 -10.85 11.96
C LEU A 252 -1.31 -10.68 10.52
N LEU A 253 -2.50 -10.12 10.37
CA LEU A 253 -3.03 -9.65 9.10
C LEU A 253 -2.58 -8.20 8.91
N SER A 254 -1.90 -7.91 7.80
CA SER A 254 -1.61 -6.56 7.36
C SER A 254 -2.33 -6.31 6.03
N ILE A 255 -3.27 -5.35 6.03
CA ILE A 255 -3.94 -4.85 4.83
C ILE A 255 -3.10 -3.69 4.29
N VAL A 256 -2.51 -3.89 3.13
CA VAL A 256 -1.61 -2.93 2.50
C VAL A 256 -2.36 -2.21 1.39
N VAL A 257 -2.51 -0.90 1.53
CA VAL A 257 -3.26 -0.05 0.61
C VAL A 257 -2.30 0.69 -0.32
N PHE A 258 -2.58 0.62 -1.61
CA PHE A 258 -1.83 1.27 -2.67
C PHE A 258 -2.62 2.42 -3.28
N HIS A 259 -1.93 3.45 -3.70
CA HIS A 259 -2.41 4.49 -4.60
C HIS A 259 -1.68 4.37 -5.94
N ARG A 260 -2.45 4.11 -7.01
CA ARG A 260 -2.00 3.82 -8.38
C ARG A 260 -0.96 2.71 -8.41
N ARG A 261 -1.37 1.56 -7.87
CA ARG A 261 -0.56 0.35 -7.80
C ARG A 261 -0.05 -0.04 -9.19
N ASP A 262 1.25 -0.25 -9.30
CA ASP A 262 1.86 -0.84 -10.48
C ASP A 262 1.73 -2.38 -10.41
N LEU A 263 1.27 -2.98 -11.50
CA LEU A 263 1.09 -4.43 -11.64
C LEU A 263 2.16 -5.06 -12.54
N ALA A 264 3.15 -4.28 -12.97
CA ALA A 264 4.32 -4.80 -13.67
C ALA A 264 5.09 -5.81 -12.79
N LEU A 265 5.73 -6.77 -13.45
CA LEU A 265 6.40 -7.87 -12.75
C LEU A 265 7.55 -7.38 -11.85
N ASP A 266 8.26 -6.35 -12.28
CA ASP A 266 9.40 -5.71 -11.61
C ASP A 266 9.00 -4.56 -10.67
N ALA A 267 7.69 -4.38 -10.41
CA ALA A 267 7.21 -3.38 -9.47
C ALA A 267 7.58 -3.70 -8.00
N GLU A 268 7.80 -4.97 -7.68
CA GLU A 268 8.14 -5.43 -6.34
C GLU A 268 9.65 -5.56 -6.19
N ARG A 269 10.25 -4.65 -5.42
CA ARG A 269 11.70 -4.48 -5.38
C ARG A 269 12.24 -5.02 -4.08
N MET A 270 12.97 -6.12 -4.16
CA MET A 270 13.65 -6.70 -3.02
C MET A 270 15.10 -6.22 -2.98
N VAL A 271 15.50 -5.61 -1.87
CA VAL A 271 16.83 -5.04 -1.65
C VAL A 271 17.48 -5.67 -0.43
N ASN A 272 18.81 -5.60 -0.35
CA ASN A 272 19.56 -6.04 0.81
C ASN A 272 19.33 -5.08 1.97
N PHE A 273 19.17 -5.64 3.17
CA PHE A 273 18.99 -4.88 4.39
C PHE A 273 20.25 -4.98 5.24
N ASN A 274 20.89 -3.83 5.49
CA ASN A 274 22.04 -3.73 6.36
C ASN A 274 21.70 -2.77 7.50
N SER A 275 21.51 -3.28 8.71
CA SER A 275 21.38 -2.44 9.89
C SER A 275 22.00 -3.13 11.09
N ASN A 276 22.44 -2.32 12.05
CA ASN A 276 22.87 -2.81 13.36
C ASN A 276 21.68 -3.16 14.27
N GLY A 277 20.44 -3.10 13.75
CA GLY A 277 19.40 -4.05 14.15
C GLY A 277 18.53 -3.69 15.36
N TYR A 278 18.34 -2.42 15.72
CA TYR A 278 17.45 -2.09 16.85
C TYR A 278 16.19 -1.32 16.42
N ASN A 279 15.02 -1.94 16.66
CA ASN A 279 13.69 -1.32 16.80
C ASN A 279 13.17 -0.42 15.67
N GLY A 280 13.53 -0.72 14.42
CA GLY A 280 13.08 0.08 13.29
C GLY A 280 13.67 1.49 13.31
N GLY A 281 14.92 1.67 13.73
CA GLY A 281 15.64 2.95 13.65
C GLY A 281 16.30 3.20 12.29
N ASP A 282 17.55 3.67 12.35
CA ASP A 282 18.35 3.95 11.17
C ASP A 282 18.84 2.66 10.51
N VAL A 283 18.62 2.55 9.20
CA VAL A 283 18.94 1.38 8.39
C VAL A 283 19.61 1.81 7.10
N VAL A 284 20.45 0.93 6.56
CA VAL A 284 21.09 1.09 5.26
C VAL A 284 20.53 0.03 4.32
N LEU A 285 19.89 0.45 3.24
CA LEU A 285 19.46 -0.46 2.19
C LEU A 285 20.50 -0.49 1.07
N GLN A 286 20.67 -1.66 0.46
CA GLN A 286 21.62 -1.89 -0.63
C GLN A 286 20.96 -2.57 -1.83
N ALA A 287 21.25 -2.08 -3.04
CA ALA A 287 20.72 -2.65 -4.28
C ALA A 287 21.74 -2.54 -5.43
N ALA A 288 21.53 -3.34 -6.48
CA ALA A 288 22.35 -3.28 -7.70
C ALA A 288 22.00 -2.08 -8.60
N ALA A 289 20.80 -1.52 -8.46
CA ALA A 289 20.33 -0.37 -9.22
C ALA A 289 19.85 0.75 -8.30
N ALA A 290 20.20 2.00 -8.63
CA ALA A 290 19.72 3.20 -7.93
C ALA A 290 18.18 3.26 -7.91
N ASP A 291 17.56 2.78 -8.98
CA ASP A 291 16.11 2.77 -9.13
C ASP A 291 15.42 1.99 -8.02
N ASP A 292 16.02 0.90 -7.53
CA ASP A 292 15.46 0.07 -6.46
C ASP A 292 15.45 0.75 -5.09
N LEU A 293 16.13 1.89 -4.97
CA LEU A 293 16.26 2.66 -3.74
C LEU A 293 15.55 4.01 -3.82
N LYS A 294 14.58 4.18 -4.72
CA LYS A 294 13.83 5.45 -4.92
C LYS A 294 12.68 5.68 -3.92
N MET A 295 12.60 4.92 -2.83
CA MET A 295 11.56 5.08 -1.81
C MET A 295 11.56 6.48 -1.16
N LYS A 296 10.42 6.95 -0.68
CA LYS A 296 10.27 8.31 -0.13
C LYS A 296 9.79 8.30 1.31
N GLU A 297 10.01 9.43 2.00
CA GLU A 297 9.41 9.69 3.30
C GLU A 297 7.89 9.53 3.26
N GLY A 298 7.35 8.86 4.28
CA GLY A 298 5.93 8.55 4.39
C GLY A 298 5.46 7.33 3.62
N GLU A 299 6.27 6.76 2.72
CA GLU A 299 6.01 5.46 2.08
C GLU A 299 6.25 4.31 3.08
N TRP A 300 5.98 3.10 2.63
CA TRP A 300 6.12 1.88 3.42
C TRP A 300 7.08 0.89 2.77
N LEU A 301 7.75 0.12 3.61
CA LEU A 301 8.53 -1.04 3.21
C LEU A 301 8.19 -2.22 4.11
N MET A 302 8.41 -3.43 3.60
CA MET A 302 8.30 -4.65 4.39
C MET A 302 9.69 -5.17 4.68
N LEU A 303 10.02 -5.38 5.95
CA LEU A 303 11.21 -6.14 6.33
C LEU A 303 10.88 -7.62 6.25
N ALA A 304 11.85 -8.39 5.76
CA ALA A 304 11.74 -9.83 5.61
C ALA A 304 13.00 -10.49 6.19
N GLY A 305 12.80 -11.45 7.08
CA GLY A 305 13.89 -12.18 7.73
C GLY A 305 13.62 -13.67 7.78
N THR A 306 14.68 -14.39 8.08
CA THR A 306 14.71 -15.85 8.09
C THR A 306 15.22 -16.35 9.44
N ASP A 307 14.58 -17.38 9.97
CA ASP A 307 15.05 -18.16 11.11
C ASP A 307 15.90 -19.31 10.57
N ASP A 308 17.22 -19.08 10.50
CA ASP A 308 18.19 -19.97 9.88
C ASP A 308 18.49 -21.22 10.73
N ASP A 309 18.10 -21.21 12.01
CA ASP A 309 18.32 -22.32 12.95
C ASP A 309 17.24 -23.41 12.88
N VAL A 310 16.16 -23.16 12.13
CA VAL A 310 15.08 -24.14 11.94
C VAL A 310 15.08 -24.62 10.49
N THR A 311 15.10 -25.95 10.30
CA THR A 311 14.83 -26.57 9.00
C THR A 311 13.49 -27.30 9.08
N PRO A 312 12.48 -26.95 8.24
CA PRO A 312 12.50 -25.92 7.19
C PRO A 312 12.60 -24.48 7.73
N TYR A 313 13.24 -23.59 6.97
CA TYR A 313 13.37 -22.17 7.34
C TYR A 313 12.00 -21.53 7.59
N ARG A 314 11.90 -20.72 8.63
CA ARG A 314 10.72 -19.90 8.89
C ARG A 314 10.98 -18.47 8.44
N TYR A 315 10.01 -17.92 7.72
CA TYR A 315 10.10 -16.55 7.22
C TYR A 315 9.16 -15.63 8.01
N TYR A 316 9.68 -14.46 8.36
CA TYR A 316 8.96 -13.43 9.08
C TYR A 316 8.91 -12.17 8.22
N PHE A 317 7.76 -11.51 8.25
CA PHE A 317 7.51 -10.31 7.47
C PHE A 317 6.79 -9.29 8.32
N GLN A 318 7.20 -8.03 8.23
CA GLN A 318 6.57 -6.96 8.98
C GLN A 318 6.71 -5.63 8.24
N TRP A 319 5.65 -4.82 8.28
CA TRP A 319 5.59 -3.55 7.58
C TRP A 319 6.09 -2.42 8.47
N TYR A 320 6.90 -1.55 7.88
CA TYR A 320 7.47 -0.36 8.51
C TYR A 320 7.19 0.86 7.66
N ARG A 321 6.90 1.97 8.31
CA ARG A 321 6.76 3.27 7.65
C ARG A 321 8.12 3.93 7.58
N ILE A 322 8.44 4.53 6.44
CA ILE A 322 9.66 5.33 6.28
C ILE A 322 9.41 6.70 6.90
N GLN A 323 10.12 7.00 7.99
CA GLN A 323 10.00 8.29 8.68
C GLN A 323 10.82 9.37 7.97
N THR A 324 12.08 9.06 7.70
CA THR A 324 13.02 9.93 6.96
C THR A 324 13.78 9.11 5.93
N ALA A 325 14.16 9.77 4.85
CA ALA A 325 14.94 9.17 3.79
C ALA A 325 15.97 10.17 3.30
N ASP A 326 17.21 9.72 3.11
CA ASP A 326 18.27 10.56 2.56
C ASP A 326 17.91 11.13 1.17
N ALA A 327 18.61 12.19 0.76
CA ALA A 327 18.35 12.95 -0.47
C ALA A 327 18.30 12.09 -1.76
N GLY A 328 18.89 10.90 -1.73
CA GLY A 328 18.74 9.89 -2.77
C GLY A 328 19.69 8.70 -2.58
N PRO A 329 19.64 7.70 -3.48
CA PRO A 329 20.61 6.63 -3.53
C PRO A 329 22.03 7.16 -3.79
N ARG A 330 23.03 6.67 -3.06
CA ARG A 330 24.46 6.94 -3.29
C ARG A 330 25.14 5.68 -3.81
N GLU A 331 26.04 5.82 -4.78
CA GLU A 331 26.88 4.71 -5.22
C GLU A 331 28.04 4.55 -4.22
N GLU A 332 28.10 3.40 -3.54
CA GLU A 332 29.18 3.11 -2.58
C GLU A 332 30.40 2.51 -3.29
N SER A 333 30.12 1.60 -4.23
CA SER A 333 31.11 0.97 -5.10
C SER A 333 30.48 0.67 -6.44
N SER A 334 31.28 0.35 -7.46
CA SER A 334 30.79 0.15 -8.82
C SER A 334 29.65 -0.86 -8.87
N GLY A 335 28.45 -0.38 -9.20
CA GLY A 335 27.23 -1.22 -9.30
C GLY A 335 26.58 -1.59 -7.97
N VAL A 336 26.97 -0.96 -6.85
CA VAL A 336 26.34 -1.11 -5.54
C VAL A 336 25.85 0.24 -5.06
N TRP A 337 24.54 0.37 -4.98
CA TRP A 337 23.85 1.56 -4.50
C TRP A 337 23.40 1.35 -3.06
N GLN A 338 23.48 2.42 -2.27
CA GLN A 338 23.05 2.48 -0.90
C GLN A 338 22.05 3.60 -0.66
N ARG A 339 21.19 3.42 0.34
CA ARG A 339 20.38 4.51 0.87
C ARG A 339 20.13 4.34 2.37
N ASP A 340 20.36 5.42 3.11
CA ASP A 340 20.10 5.48 4.53
C ASP A 340 18.65 5.95 4.76
N LEU A 341 17.94 5.25 5.64
CA LEU A 341 16.54 5.51 6.00
C LEU A 341 16.37 5.40 7.51
N THR A 342 15.41 6.13 8.08
CA THR A 342 14.90 5.86 9.43
C THR A 342 13.51 5.27 9.31
N LEU A 343 13.28 4.13 9.96
CA LEU A 343 11.99 3.45 9.93
C LEU A 343 11.13 3.82 11.15
N PHE A 344 9.87 3.43 11.10
CA PHE A 344 8.95 3.53 12.22
C PHE A 344 8.03 2.31 12.19
N GLY A 345 7.98 1.57 13.29
CA GLY A 345 7.18 0.35 13.41
C GLY A 345 7.41 -0.33 14.76
N ALA A 346 6.82 -1.51 14.91
CA ALA A 346 7.07 -2.35 16.07
C ALA A 346 8.45 -3.00 15.99
N ASP A 347 9.00 -3.35 17.16
CA ASP A 347 10.29 -4.00 17.26
C ASP A 347 10.34 -5.30 16.45
N TRP A 348 11.48 -5.55 15.80
CA TRP A 348 11.65 -6.76 15.01
C TRP A 348 11.64 -7.97 15.95
N PRO A 349 10.83 -9.01 15.68
CA PRO A 349 10.63 -10.13 16.60
C PRO A 349 11.85 -11.05 16.58
N GLY A 350 12.94 -10.70 17.25
CA GLY A 350 14.21 -11.40 17.04
C GLY A 350 15.13 -11.47 18.25
N GLN A 351 15.31 -10.39 19.00
CA GLN A 351 16.61 -10.19 19.65
C GLN A 351 16.60 -10.18 21.19
N ASP A 352 15.69 -10.93 21.82
CA ASP A 352 15.82 -11.25 23.24
C ASP A 352 16.86 -12.38 23.40
N TRP A 353 18.15 -12.03 23.42
CA TRP A 353 19.27 -12.97 23.63
C TRP A 353 19.10 -13.86 24.87
N GLU A 354 18.32 -13.40 25.85
CA GLU A 354 18.18 -14.06 27.15
C GLU A 354 17.18 -15.23 27.16
N THR A 355 16.38 -15.44 26.10
CA THR A 355 15.44 -16.57 26.04
C THR A 355 15.45 -17.27 24.68
N PRO A 356 15.64 -18.61 24.62
CA PRO A 356 15.38 -19.39 23.41
C PRO A 356 13.97 -19.09 22.90
N PRO A 357 13.73 -18.91 21.58
CA PRO A 357 14.58 -19.30 20.44
C PRO A 357 15.60 -18.24 19.95
N PRO A 358 16.59 -18.64 19.11
CA PRO A 358 17.63 -17.76 18.54
C PRO A 358 17.12 -16.53 17.75
N PRO A 359 18.01 -15.57 17.46
CA PRO A 359 17.65 -14.35 16.75
C PRO A 359 17.30 -14.59 15.29
N ILE A 360 16.29 -13.84 14.83
CA ILE A 360 15.86 -13.85 13.42
C ILE A 360 16.65 -12.80 12.69
N ASP A 361 17.45 -13.23 11.71
CA ASP A 361 18.25 -12.33 10.90
C ASP A 361 17.38 -11.66 9.84
N VAL A 362 17.26 -10.32 9.93
CA VAL A 362 16.69 -9.53 8.84
C VAL A 362 17.69 -9.52 7.71
N CYS A 363 17.32 -10.11 6.58
CA CYS A 363 18.23 -10.23 5.45
C CYS A 363 17.77 -9.44 4.22
N LYS A 364 16.48 -9.04 4.16
CA LYS A 364 15.91 -8.34 3.00
C LYS A 364 14.90 -7.27 3.41
N ALA A 365 14.76 -6.26 2.56
CA ALA A 365 13.64 -5.34 2.57
C ALA A 365 12.92 -5.41 1.22
N VAL A 366 11.60 -5.31 1.24
CA VAL A 366 10.74 -5.29 0.05
C VAL A 366 10.05 -3.95 -0.02
N TRP A 367 10.35 -3.20 -1.07
CA TRP A 367 9.68 -1.94 -1.37
C TRP A 367 8.75 -2.12 -2.55
N MET A 368 7.56 -1.55 -2.43
CA MET A 368 6.59 -1.48 -3.52
C MET A 368 6.16 -0.02 -3.70
N PRO A 369 6.33 0.55 -4.90
CA PRO A 369 5.85 1.89 -5.18
C PRO A 369 4.35 2.03 -4.93
N GLY A 370 3.96 3.18 -4.38
CA GLY A 370 2.56 3.54 -4.21
C GLY A 370 1.88 2.98 -2.95
N VAL A 371 2.57 2.26 -2.07
CA VAL A 371 1.99 1.91 -0.75
C VAL A 371 1.82 3.17 0.10
N VAL A 372 0.58 3.48 0.47
CA VAL A 372 0.23 4.72 1.20
C VAL A 372 -0.20 4.46 2.64
N ALA A 373 -0.71 3.27 2.95
CA ALA A 373 -1.12 2.89 4.29
C ALA A 373 -1.05 1.38 4.51
N VAL A 374 -0.78 0.98 5.75
CA VAL A 374 -0.85 -0.41 6.19
C VAL A 374 -1.68 -0.48 7.47
N TYR A 375 -2.65 -1.40 7.51
CA TYR A 375 -3.51 -1.63 8.66
C TYR A 375 -3.32 -3.04 9.19
N GLU A 376 -3.00 -3.14 10.48
CA GLU A 376 -2.69 -4.43 11.07
C GLU A 376 -3.77 -4.89 12.05
N LYS A 377 -4.05 -6.20 12.06
CA LYS A 377 -5.00 -6.84 12.96
C LYS A 377 -4.51 -8.25 13.27
N THR A 378 -4.48 -8.63 14.55
CA THR A 378 -4.28 -10.04 14.91
C THR A 378 -5.56 -10.82 14.59
N ILE A 379 -5.43 -11.90 13.83
CA ILE A 379 -6.53 -12.78 13.43
C ILE A 379 -6.20 -14.24 13.77
N ARG A 380 -7.22 -15.10 13.68
CA ARG A 380 -7.02 -16.54 13.62
C ARG A 380 -7.47 -17.05 12.26
N LEU A 381 -6.70 -17.95 11.66
CA LEU A 381 -7.11 -18.62 10.42
C LEU A 381 -8.20 -19.65 10.71
N GLU A 382 -9.13 -19.78 9.78
CA GLU A 382 -10.27 -20.70 9.90
C GLU A 382 -9.95 -21.99 9.14
N ASN A 383 -9.74 -23.07 9.90
CA ASN A 383 -9.27 -24.35 9.36
C ASN A 383 -10.43 -25.30 9.03
N SER A 384 -11.61 -25.04 9.59
CA SER A 384 -12.86 -25.73 9.31
C SER A 384 -14.00 -24.93 9.93
N SER A 385 -15.15 -24.85 9.25
CA SER A 385 -16.36 -24.40 9.94
C SER A 385 -16.90 -25.58 10.76
N LEU A 386 -17.40 -25.32 11.96
CA LEU A 386 -18.16 -26.33 12.73
C LEU A 386 -19.38 -26.89 11.96
N TRP A 387 -19.76 -26.26 10.85
CA TRP A 387 -20.95 -26.54 10.06
C TRP A 387 -20.69 -27.28 8.74
N THR A 388 -19.43 -27.53 8.37
CA THR A 388 -19.07 -28.18 7.08
C THR A 388 -19.02 -29.71 7.16
N GLY A 389 -19.55 -30.31 8.24
CA GLY A 389 -19.60 -31.76 8.46
C GLY A 389 -21.01 -32.33 8.69
N LEU A 390 -22.06 -31.61 8.30
CA LEU A 390 -23.44 -32.12 8.28
C LEU A 390 -23.89 -32.44 6.86
#